data_AF-A0A2A6HVC0-F1
#
_entry.id   AF-A0A2A6HVC0-F1
#
_cell.length_a   1.000
_cell.length_b   1.000
_cell.length_c   1.000
_cell.angle_alpha   90.00
_cell.angle_beta   90.00
_cell.angle_gamma   90.00
#
_symmetry.space_group_name_H-M   'P 1'
#
loop_
_entity.id
_entity.type
_entity.pdbx_description
1 polymer ?
#
loop_
_entity_poly.entity_id
_entity_poly.type
_entity_poly.pdbx_seq_one_letter_code
_entity_poly.pdbx_strand_id
1 'polypeptide(L)'
;MPDMKIIWKRVELQLFSIYATTHLPIFLLSDARYWDDWSLSGASKDMLVSVFTQAGLPIIGYYHYAIQLVGWWLYAISTFSLGFLIVHVFYLILKAFNFSKFDAMALSFLVAVLPLNHARIAAINNPGLIFILIFVFAIYIFVISVKENNKYKEYFSYALFMLSFLLNSLVPAFLLVLFLAAYLLYKKENALEDAFYQRKYLKIIKYITKNTYFIILLPFIYAIIQHFLLKTSGMFAADYNIIEIKFSTLISDIKVIFFYLFPLDGVYLGKRLLLLVFVAVLMVVYSITSYQVSSSPEVEHSGRGLIGMGVVLLGLGASAYVMVGKEPSYEPWTATRFQVLLPFGAAFSTLGLFKIMCAVFPAMNPDKRHRMKVASFGGLIAVFIVNWWFVYGTFYLDHLWQEAFADTIRNTPALQSRNSVILDRSGLQAFDTTAGLGEYAGLYESATGKRDTLILNYDSMIAYGGWSGFVSKFGRFLGAWAKVEDAAFDVPGCLYIIHRGRAGQNKWSYAANAFIVKITYPERYMARDLLSFDGPFCQSTR
;
A
#
# COMPACT_ATOMS: atom_id res chain seq x y z
N MET A 1 -32.10 -20.56 15.05
CA MET A 1 -31.65 -20.17 13.69
C MET A 1 -30.53 -21.10 13.20
N PRO A 2 -30.87 -22.24 12.56
CA PRO A 2 -29.88 -23.17 11.98
C PRO A 2 -29.24 -22.66 10.68
N ASP A 3 -29.97 -21.90 9.86
CA ASP A 3 -29.54 -21.52 8.51
C ASP A 3 -28.44 -20.44 8.49
N MET A 4 -28.39 -19.56 9.49
CA MET A 4 -27.26 -18.62 9.66
C MET A 4 -25.94 -19.37 9.87
N LYS A 5 -25.93 -20.53 10.56
CA LYS A 5 -24.70 -21.30 10.78
C LYS A 5 -24.13 -21.89 9.48
N ILE A 6 -24.94 -22.07 8.44
CA ILE A 6 -24.50 -22.61 7.13
C ILE A 6 -23.80 -21.52 6.32
N ILE A 7 -24.31 -20.29 6.37
CA ILE A 7 -23.76 -19.14 5.64
C ILE A 7 -22.34 -18.80 6.16
N TRP A 8 -22.13 -18.79 7.49
CA TRP A 8 -20.83 -18.55 8.12
C TRP A 8 -19.80 -19.68 7.99
N LYS A 9 -20.17 -20.84 7.42
CA LYS A 9 -19.23 -21.95 7.15
C LYS A 9 -18.43 -21.77 5.86
N ARG A 10 -18.84 -20.87 4.96
CA ARG A 10 -18.12 -20.62 3.70
C ARG A 10 -16.87 -19.78 3.98
N VAL A 11 -15.70 -20.30 3.61
CA VAL A 11 -14.41 -19.62 3.85
C VAL A 11 -14.37 -18.27 3.17
N GLU A 12 -15.01 -18.16 2.00
CA GLU A 12 -15.10 -16.94 1.21
C GLU A 12 -15.84 -15.83 1.98
N LEU A 13 -16.91 -16.16 2.71
CA LEU A 13 -17.63 -15.19 3.53
C LEU A 13 -16.80 -14.75 4.75
N GLN A 14 -16.08 -15.69 5.39
CA GLN A 14 -15.20 -15.37 6.50
C GLN A 14 -14.07 -14.43 6.06
N LEU A 15 -13.47 -14.72 4.90
CA LEU A 15 -12.44 -13.88 4.28
C LEU A 15 -12.97 -12.48 3.98
N PHE A 16 -14.14 -12.39 3.35
CA PHE A 16 -14.80 -11.11 3.09
C PHE A 16 -15.10 -10.36 4.39
N SER A 17 -15.59 -11.05 5.43
CA SER A 17 -15.93 -10.42 6.71
C SER A 17 -14.71 -9.83 7.42
N ILE A 18 -13.59 -10.58 7.45
CA ILE A 18 -12.33 -10.08 8.00
C ILE A 18 -11.81 -8.89 7.18
N TYR A 19 -11.77 -9.01 5.86
CA TYR A 19 -11.35 -7.93 4.97
C TYR A 19 -12.21 -6.68 5.14
N ALA A 20 -13.54 -6.83 5.12
CA ALA A 20 -14.50 -5.76 5.28
C ALA A 20 -14.35 -5.09 6.65
N THR A 21 -14.29 -5.86 7.74
CA THR A 21 -14.07 -5.29 9.09
C THR A 21 -12.79 -4.46 9.15
N THR A 22 -11.74 -4.89 8.44
CA THR A 22 -10.46 -4.18 8.39
C THR A 22 -10.55 -2.90 7.56
N HIS A 23 -11.21 -2.94 6.39
CA HIS A 23 -11.07 -1.91 5.35
C HIS A 23 -12.31 -1.11 4.99
N LEU A 24 -13.49 -1.44 5.54
CA LEU A 24 -14.69 -0.61 5.38
C LEU A 24 -14.46 0.87 5.75
N PRO A 25 -13.63 1.22 6.76
CA PRO A 25 -13.36 2.62 7.08
C PRO A 25 -12.73 3.44 5.94
N ILE A 26 -12.21 2.83 4.87
CA ILE A 26 -11.74 3.58 3.69
C ILE A 26 -12.85 4.44 3.06
N PHE A 27 -14.12 4.05 3.22
CA PHE A 27 -15.25 4.83 2.72
C PHE A 27 -15.46 6.15 3.47
N LEU A 28 -14.89 6.32 4.66
CA LEU A 28 -14.86 7.62 5.35
C LEU A 28 -13.92 8.62 4.66
N LEU A 29 -13.10 8.15 3.72
CA LEU A 29 -12.12 8.92 2.96
C LEU A 29 -12.55 9.10 1.49
N SER A 30 -13.85 8.91 1.18
CA SER A 30 -14.38 8.93 -0.19
C SER A 30 -14.14 10.23 -0.94
N ASP A 31 -13.97 11.34 -0.22
CA ASP A 31 -13.75 12.68 -0.78
C ASP A 31 -12.35 13.23 -0.48
N ALA A 32 -11.52 12.44 0.20
CA ALA A 32 -10.20 12.88 0.63
C ALA A 32 -9.15 12.72 -0.49
N ARG A 33 -8.19 13.64 -0.53
CA ARG A 33 -7.10 13.68 -1.52
C ARG A 33 -5.79 13.75 -0.77
N TYR A 34 -4.86 12.83 -1.02
CA TYR A 34 -3.59 12.82 -0.31
C TYR A 34 -2.43 12.99 -1.26
N TRP A 35 -1.47 13.85 -0.89
CA TRP A 35 -0.18 13.93 -1.59
C TRP A 35 -0.35 14.18 -3.11
N ASP A 36 0.11 13.25 -3.95
CA ASP A 36 0.02 13.32 -5.42
C ASP A 36 -1.43 13.24 -5.94
N ASP A 37 -2.43 12.92 -5.13
CA ASP A 37 -3.84 12.96 -5.55
C ASP A 37 -4.28 14.35 -6.00
N TRP A 38 -3.67 15.41 -5.43
CA TRP A 38 -3.92 16.78 -5.84
C TRP A 38 -3.50 17.08 -7.29
N SER A 39 -2.57 16.29 -7.84
CA SER A 39 -2.22 16.37 -9.27
C SER A 39 -3.32 15.84 -10.19
N LEU A 40 -4.21 15.01 -9.64
CA LEU A 40 -5.32 14.42 -10.37
C LEU A 40 -6.56 15.31 -10.27
N SER A 41 -6.82 15.87 -9.10
CA SER A 41 -8.05 16.61 -8.83
C SER A 41 -8.22 17.84 -9.72
N GLY A 42 -9.26 17.85 -10.56
CA GLY A 42 -9.57 18.98 -11.44
C GLY A 42 -8.64 19.09 -12.66
N ALA A 43 -7.76 18.10 -12.88
CA ALA A 43 -6.92 18.04 -14.05
C ALA A 43 -7.75 17.73 -15.30
N SER A 44 -7.48 18.44 -16.40
CA SER A 44 -8.13 18.15 -17.68
C SER A 44 -7.65 16.80 -18.23
N LYS A 45 -8.45 16.20 -19.13
CA LYS A 45 -8.07 14.98 -19.85
C LYS A 45 -6.68 15.12 -20.50
N ASP A 46 -6.44 16.23 -21.19
CA ASP A 46 -5.19 16.45 -21.93
C ASP A 46 -4.00 16.59 -20.98
N MET A 47 -4.19 17.23 -19.82
CA MET A 47 -3.15 17.33 -18.79
C MET A 47 -2.82 15.94 -18.22
N LEU A 48 -3.82 15.15 -17.83
CA LEU A 48 -3.62 13.79 -17.31
C LEU A 48 -2.92 12.91 -18.34
N VAL A 49 -3.43 12.87 -19.57
CA VAL A 49 -2.84 12.06 -20.65
C VAL A 49 -1.41 12.52 -20.93
N SER A 50 -1.14 13.83 -20.97
CA SER A 50 0.21 14.36 -21.18
C SER A 50 1.19 13.93 -20.07
N VAL A 51 0.83 14.13 -18.80
CA VAL A 51 1.69 13.77 -17.65
C VAL A 51 1.98 12.26 -17.65
N PHE A 52 0.98 11.43 -17.85
CA PHE A 52 1.17 9.98 -17.87
C PHE A 52 1.84 9.47 -19.15
N THR A 53 1.71 10.17 -20.27
CA THR A 53 2.52 9.91 -21.49
C THR A 53 4.00 10.19 -21.21
N GLN A 54 4.31 11.28 -20.53
CA GLN A 54 5.68 11.60 -20.13
C GLN A 54 6.24 10.56 -19.16
N ALA A 55 5.40 9.99 -18.29
CA ALA A 55 5.76 8.86 -17.43
C ALA A 55 5.84 7.50 -18.16
N GLY A 56 5.55 7.45 -19.47
CA GLY A 56 5.61 6.24 -20.30
C GLY A 56 4.34 5.38 -20.27
N LEU A 57 3.26 5.80 -19.60
CA LEU A 57 2.04 5.00 -19.40
C LEU A 57 0.75 5.82 -19.63
N PRO A 58 0.48 6.29 -20.86
CA PRO A 58 -0.67 7.17 -21.18
C PRO A 58 -2.03 6.61 -20.73
N ILE A 59 -2.17 5.28 -20.72
CA ILE A 59 -3.40 4.59 -20.32
C ILE A 59 -3.82 4.92 -18.89
N ILE A 60 -2.86 5.19 -17.99
CA ILE A 60 -3.16 5.58 -16.61
C ILE A 60 -3.83 6.96 -16.56
N GLY A 61 -3.45 7.88 -17.45
CA GLY A 61 -4.12 9.19 -17.58
C GLY A 61 -5.58 9.07 -18.01
N TYR A 62 -5.85 8.21 -19.01
CA TYR A 62 -7.23 7.91 -19.41
C TYR A 62 -8.04 7.26 -18.29
N TYR A 63 -7.43 6.35 -17.54
CA TYR A 63 -8.05 5.70 -16.40
C TYR A 63 -8.46 6.71 -15.31
N HIS A 64 -7.54 7.59 -14.90
CA HIS A 64 -7.84 8.60 -13.88
C HIS A 64 -8.93 9.56 -14.34
N TYR A 65 -8.89 9.98 -15.61
CA TYR A 65 -9.95 10.81 -16.18
C TYR A 65 -11.31 10.11 -16.17
N ALA A 66 -11.37 8.84 -16.58
CA ALA A 66 -12.61 8.06 -16.58
C ALA A 66 -13.20 7.92 -15.18
N ILE A 67 -12.37 7.70 -14.15
CA ILE A 67 -12.84 7.66 -12.76
C ILE A 67 -13.36 9.02 -12.31
N GLN A 68 -12.67 10.10 -12.64
CA GLN A 68 -13.10 11.45 -12.25
C GLN A 68 -14.45 11.84 -12.86
N LEU A 69 -14.79 11.34 -14.06
CA LEU A 69 -16.12 11.54 -14.65
C LEU A 69 -17.25 10.90 -13.83
N VAL A 70 -16.97 9.83 -13.10
CA VAL A 70 -17.95 9.16 -12.22
C VAL A 70 -17.96 9.80 -10.83
N GLY A 71 -16.78 10.15 -10.32
CA GLY A 71 -16.60 10.84 -9.05
C GLY A 71 -15.47 10.27 -8.21
N TRP A 72 -14.95 11.09 -7.29
CA TRP A 72 -13.77 10.77 -6.50
C TRP A 72 -13.96 9.55 -5.58
N TRP A 73 -15.18 9.35 -5.05
CA TRP A 73 -15.58 8.19 -4.23
C TRP A 73 -15.29 6.83 -4.88
N LEU A 74 -15.24 6.76 -6.21
CA LEU A 74 -14.96 5.52 -6.93
C LEU A 74 -13.53 5.01 -6.68
N TYR A 75 -12.57 5.88 -6.32
CA TYR A 75 -11.24 5.41 -5.91
C TYR A 75 -11.30 4.56 -4.64
N ALA A 76 -12.08 4.97 -3.63
CA ALA A 76 -12.23 4.20 -2.39
C ALA A 76 -12.89 2.83 -2.66
N ILE A 77 -13.94 2.79 -3.49
CA ILE A 77 -14.61 1.53 -3.90
C ILE A 77 -13.68 0.63 -4.70
N SER A 78 -12.95 1.20 -5.66
CA SER A 78 -11.99 0.47 -6.47
C SER A 78 -10.89 -0.12 -5.59
N THR A 79 -10.28 0.68 -4.69
CA THR A 79 -9.25 0.21 -3.75
C THR A 79 -9.77 -0.94 -2.87
N PHE A 80 -10.97 -0.80 -2.30
CA PHE A 80 -11.59 -1.84 -1.48
C PHE A 80 -11.84 -3.13 -2.29
N SER A 81 -12.43 -3.00 -3.48
CA SER A 81 -12.80 -4.14 -4.31
C SER A 81 -11.58 -4.88 -4.85
N LEU A 82 -10.62 -4.14 -5.41
CA LEU A 82 -9.36 -4.70 -5.92
C LEU A 82 -8.56 -5.36 -4.80
N GLY A 83 -8.46 -4.72 -3.63
CA GLY A 83 -7.78 -5.27 -2.47
C GLY A 83 -8.40 -6.60 -2.02
N PHE A 84 -9.74 -6.69 -1.95
CA PHE A 84 -10.41 -7.94 -1.62
C PHE A 84 -10.16 -9.03 -2.67
N LEU A 85 -10.25 -8.67 -3.96
CA LEU A 85 -10.01 -9.62 -5.06
C LEU A 85 -8.57 -10.16 -5.03
N ILE A 86 -7.57 -9.33 -4.74
CA ILE A 86 -6.17 -9.77 -4.58
C ILE A 86 -6.07 -10.82 -3.47
N VAL A 87 -6.66 -10.57 -2.30
CA VAL A 87 -6.66 -11.50 -1.16
C VAL A 87 -7.39 -12.80 -1.53
N HIS A 88 -8.52 -12.70 -2.22
CA HIS A 88 -9.31 -13.86 -2.64
C HIS A 88 -8.57 -14.72 -3.66
N VAL A 89 -7.96 -14.12 -4.68
CA VAL A 89 -7.14 -14.84 -5.66
C VAL A 89 -5.93 -15.48 -4.97
N PHE A 90 -5.30 -14.81 -4.01
CA PHE A 90 -4.23 -15.40 -3.22
C PHE A 90 -4.68 -16.65 -2.44
N TYR A 91 -5.86 -16.64 -1.83
CA TYR A 91 -6.45 -17.85 -1.24
C TYR A 91 -6.62 -18.99 -2.27
N LEU A 92 -7.06 -18.68 -3.50
CA LEU A 92 -7.17 -19.67 -4.57
C LEU A 92 -5.80 -20.24 -4.99
N ILE A 93 -4.75 -19.41 -5.04
CA ILE A 93 -3.37 -19.85 -5.29
C ILE A 93 -2.93 -20.84 -4.21
N LEU A 94 -3.14 -20.52 -2.92
CA LEU A 94 -2.76 -21.41 -1.81
C LEU A 94 -3.48 -22.75 -1.89
N LYS A 95 -4.79 -22.74 -2.19
CA LYS A 95 -5.54 -23.98 -2.46
C LYS A 95 -4.98 -24.75 -3.65
N ALA A 96 -4.60 -24.04 -4.72
CA ALA A 96 -3.97 -24.65 -5.88
C ALA A 96 -2.57 -25.20 -5.56
N PHE A 97 -1.89 -24.77 -4.50
CA PHE A 97 -0.67 -25.42 -3.99
C PHE A 97 -0.92 -26.52 -2.95
N ASN A 98 -2.18 -26.91 -2.74
CA ASN A 98 -2.59 -27.91 -1.74
C ASN A 98 -2.16 -27.54 -0.30
N PHE A 99 -2.13 -26.24 0.04
CA PHE A 99 -2.03 -25.83 1.43
C PHE A 99 -3.23 -26.38 2.21
N SER A 100 -3.02 -26.74 3.48
CA SER A 100 -4.13 -27.11 4.36
C SER A 100 -5.14 -25.98 4.41
N LYS A 101 -6.42 -26.30 4.64
CA LYS A 101 -7.50 -25.32 4.75
C LYS A 101 -7.18 -24.25 5.79
N PHE A 102 -6.58 -24.66 6.92
CA PHE A 102 -6.14 -23.75 7.97
C PHE A 102 -5.04 -22.82 7.48
N ASP A 103 -3.96 -23.35 6.88
CA ASP A 103 -2.84 -22.53 6.43
C ASP A 103 -3.26 -21.56 5.33
N ALA A 104 -4.04 -22.03 4.36
CA ALA A 104 -4.57 -21.20 3.29
C ALA A 104 -5.41 -20.04 3.85
N MET A 105 -6.33 -20.35 4.76
CA MET A 105 -7.19 -19.33 5.37
C MET A 105 -6.40 -18.36 6.26
N ALA A 106 -5.49 -18.86 7.10
CA ALA A 106 -4.69 -18.05 8.01
C ALA A 106 -3.76 -17.10 7.25
N LEU A 107 -3.09 -17.57 6.20
CA LEU A 107 -2.27 -16.73 5.33
C LEU A 107 -3.12 -15.65 4.64
N SER A 108 -4.29 -16.01 4.11
CA SER A 108 -5.18 -15.03 3.47
C SER A 108 -5.74 -14.01 4.46
N PHE A 109 -6.07 -14.40 5.69
CA PHE A 109 -6.43 -13.45 6.75
C PHE A 109 -5.28 -12.51 7.07
N LEU A 110 -4.06 -13.04 7.21
CA LEU A 110 -2.88 -12.21 7.46
C LEU A 110 -2.62 -11.22 6.32
N VAL A 111 -2.68 -11.63 5.05
CA VAL A 111 -2.54 -10.69 3.91
C VAL A 111 -3.66 -9.64 3.92
N ALA A 112 -4.87 -10.02 4.35
CA ALA A 112 -5.97 -9.07 4.46
C ALA A 112 -5.73 -8.02 5.55
N VAL A 113 -5.16 -8.38 6.70
CA VAL A 113 -5.09 -7.48 7.86
C VAL A 113 -3.72 -6.88 8.14
N LEU A 114 -2.63 -7.44 7.60
CA LEU A 114 -1.28 -6.96 7.91
C LEU A 114 -1.15 -5.46 7.58
N PRO A 115 -0.54 -4.65 8.46
CA PRO A 115 -0.50 -3.19 8.34
C PRO A 115 0.61 -2.76 7.41
N LEU A 116 0.50 -3.16 6.14
CA LEU A 116 1.49 -2.99 5.10
C LEU A 116 0.85 -2.25 3.94
N ASN A 117 1.63 -1.42 3.23
CA ASN A 117 1.17 -0.66 2.06
C ASN A 117 0.07 0.38 2.38
N HIS A 118 0.30 1.27 3.35
CA HIS A 118 -0.62 2.38 3.68
C HIS A 118 -0.89 3.31 2.49
N ALA A 119 0.11 3.47 1.61
CA ALA A 119 0.02 4.29 0.41
C ALA A 119 -1.15 3.93 -0.52
N ARG A 120 -1.71 2.71 -0.45
CA ARG A 120 -2.89 2.31 -1.24
C ARG A 120 -4.13 3.16 -1.00
N ILE A 121 -4.16 3.93 0.08
CA ILE A 121 -5.27 4.86 0.39
C ILE A 121 -5.29 6.05 -0.59
N ALA A 122 -4.12 6.50 -1.08
CA ALA A 122 -4.03 7.58 -2.06
C ALA A 122 -4.54 7.11 -3.44
N ALA A 123 -5.36 7.93 -4.09
CA ALA A 123 -5.99 7.65 -5.38
C ALA A 123 -4.97 7.44 -6.52
N ILE A 124 -3.85 8.16 -6.50
CA ILE A 124 -2.71 7.98 -7.42
C ILE A 124 -2.19 6.54 -7.44
N ASN A 125 -2.41 5.80 -6.33
CA ASN A 125 -1.97 4.44 -6.17
C ASN A 125 -3.05 3.39 -6.55
N ASN A 126 -4.22 3.80 -7.02
CA ASN A 126 -5.25 2.84 -7.43
C ASN A 126 -4.85 2.00 -8.66
N PRO A 127 -4.27 2.55 -9.75
CA PRO A 127 -3.85 1.76 -10.91
C PRO A 127 -2.89 0.62 -10.56
N GLY A 128 -2.02 0.82 -9.58
CA GLY A 128 -1.10 -0.22 -9.11
C GLY A 128 -1.83 -1.47 -8.63
N LEU A 129 -2.98 -1.31 -7.94
CA LEU A 129 -3.81 -2.43 -7.47
C LEU A 129 -4.39 -3.24 -8.63
N ILE A 130 -4.71 -2.61 -9.76
CA ILE A 130 -5.17 -3.31 -10.97
C ILE A 130 -4.04 -4.21 -11.48
N PHE A 131 -2.82 -3.68 -11.62
CA PHE A 131 -1.68 -4.47 -12.09
C PHE A 131 -1.30 -5.60 -11.13
N ILE A 132 -1.42 -5.39 -9.82
CA ILE A 132 -1.20 -6.46 -8.83
C ILE A 132 -2.27 -7.54 -8.93
N LEU A 133 -3.54 -7.16 -9.10
CA LEU A 133 -4.62 -8.12 -9.30
C LEU A 133 -4.36 -8.97 -10.55
N ILE A 134 -3.98 -8.33 -11.67
CA ILE A 134 -3.61 -9.03 -12.90
C ILE A 134 -2.44 -9.98 -12.64
N PHE A 135 -1.41 -9.55 -11.90
CA PHE A 135 -0.25 -10.38 -11.57
C PHE A 135 -0.60 -11.59 -10.72
N VAL A 136 -1.33 -11.44 -9.61
CA VAL A 136 -1.72 -12.59 -8.78
C VAL A 136 -2.70 -13.50 -9.53
N PHE A 137 -3.57 -12.95 -10.36
CA PHE A 137 -4.45 -13.74 -11.21
C PHE A 137 -3.68 -14.52 -12.28
N ALA A 138 -2.65 -13.91 -12.89
CA ALA A 138 -1.74 -14.59 -13.81
C ALA A 138 -1.02 -15.77 -13.12
N ILE A 139 -0.55 -15.60 -11.87
CA ILE A 139 0.02 -16.70 -11.08
C ILE A 139 -1.01 -17.82 -10.91
N TYR A 140 -2.24 -17.48 -10.52
CA TYR A 140 -3.29 -18.48 -10.36
C TYR A 140 -3.54 -19.27 -11.65
N ILE A 141 -3.73 -18.58 -12.77
CA ILE A 141 -3.94 -19.22 -14.08
C ILE A 141 -2.74 -20.08 -14.48
N PHE A 142 -1.51 -19.60 -14.25
CA PHE A 142 -0.29 -20.36 -14.51
C PHE A 142 -0.22 -21.67 -13.70
N VAL A 143 -0.53 -21.62 -12.40
CA VAL A 143 -0.52 -22.83 -11.55
C VAL A 143 -1.54 -23.84 -12.06
N ILE A 144 -2.75 -23.39 -12.40
CA ILE A 144 -3.79 -24.26 -12.95
C ILE A 144 -3.39 -24.80 -14.32
N SER A 145 -2.80 -23.98 -15.19
CA SER A 145 -2.38 -24.40 -16.54
C SER A 145 -1.34 -25.51 -16.49
N VAL A 146 -0.38 -25.43 -15.57
CA VAL A 146 0.65 -26.46 -15.39
C VAL A 146 0.03 -27.77 -14.87
N LYS A 147 -0.89 -27.69 -13.90
CA LYS A 147 -1.59 -28.86 -13.35
C LYS A 147 -2.47 -29.57 -14.38
N GLU A 148 -3.22 -28.82 -15.18
CA GLU A 148 -4.11 -29.35 -16.22
C GLU A 148 -3.37 -29.67 -17.53
N ASN A 149 -2.08 -29.33 -17.63
CA ASN A 149 -1.29 -29.44 -18.86
C ASN A 149 -1.91 -28.64 -20.04
N ASN A 150 -2.52 -27.48 -19.76
CA ASN A 150 -3.24 -26.66 -20.74
C ASN A 150 -2.39 -25.47 -21.23
N LYS A 151 -1.87 -25.58 -22.46
CA LYS A 151 -0.99 -24.57 -23.06
C LYS A 151 -1.67 -23.24 -23.38
N TYR A 152 -2.96 -23.23 -23.67
CA TYR A 152 -3.69 -21.97 -23.92
C TYR A 152 -3.78 -21.12 -22.66
N LYS A 153 -4.10 -21.74 -21.51
CA LYS A 153 -4.10 -21.06 -20.21
C LYS A 153 -2.70 -20.57 -19.83
N GLU A 154 -1.67 -21.35 -20.14
CA GLU A 154 -0.27 -20.99 -19.91
C GLU A 154 0.13 -19.73 -20.70
N TYR A 155 -0.11 -19.70 -22.02
CA TYR A 155 0.18 -18.52 -22.84
C TYR A 155 -0.66 -17.30 -22.45
N PHE A 156 -1.92 -17.50 -22.07
CA PHE A 156 -2.74 -16.43 -21.54
C PHE A 156 -2.16 -15.85 -20.25
N SER A 157 -1.63 -16.69 -19.34
CA SER A 157 -0.93 -16.21 -18.14
C SER A 157 0.28 -15.34 -18.49
N TYR A 158 1.05 -15.69 -19.53
CA TYR A 158 2.19 -14.89 -19.98
C TYR A 158 1.77 -13.52 -20.51
N ALA A 159 0.67 -13.45 -21.27
CA ALA A 159 0.10 -12.18 -21.70
C ALA A 159 -0.34 -11.31 -20.51
N LEU A 160 -0.97 -11.91 -19.50
CA LEU A 160 -1.35 -11.20 -18.27
C LEU A 160 -0.12 -10.72 -17.48
N PHE A 161 0.94 -11.52 -17.39
CA PHE A 161 2.19 -11.09 -16.75
C PHE A 161 2.81 -9.89 -17.46
N MET A 162 2.88 -9.92 -18.80
CA MET A 162 3.33 -8.77 -19.59
C MET A 162 2.51 -7.51 -19.32
N LEU A 163 1.19 -7.64 -19.22
CA LEU A 163 0.30 -6.52 -18.89
C LEU A 163 0.54 -6.01 -17.46
N SER A 164 0.81 -6.90 -16.50
CA SER A 164 1.08 -6.51 -15.11
C SER A 164 2.41 -5.76 -14.94
N PHE A 165 3.40 -6.00 -15.81
CA PHE A 165 4.71 -5.35 -15.73
C PHE A 165 4.69 -3.83 -15.96
N LEU A 166 3.57 -3.29 -16.46
CA LEU A 166 3.32 -1.84 -16.46
C LEU A 166 3.48 -1.23 -15.05
N LEU A 167 3.28 -2.02 -13.99
CA LEU A 167 3.84 -1.73 -12.67
C LEU A 167 5.26 -2.32 -12.56
N ASN A 168 6.27 -1.49 -12.82
CA ASN A 168 7.68 -1.92 -12.92
C ASN A 168 8.19 -2.72 -11.70
N SER A 169 7.66 -2.49 -10.50
CA SER A 169 8.05 -3.24 -9.30
C SER A 169 7.69 -4.73 -9.35
N LEU A 170 6.81 -5.14 -10.27
CA LEU A 170 6.43 -6.54 -10.49
C LEU A 170 7.42 -7.29 -11.39
N VAL A 171 8.31 -6.58 -12.10
CA VAL A 171 9.30 -7.22 -12.99
C VAL A 171 10.33 -8.03 -12.19
N PRO A 172 11.01 -7.49 -11.15
CA PRO A 172 11.91 -8.29 -10.31
C PRO A 172 11.17 -9.41 -9.57
N ALA A 173 9.93 -9.14 -9.13
CA ALA A 173 9.10 -10.12 -8.46
C ALA A 173 8.70 -11.31 -9.34
N PHE A 174 8.79 -11.17 -10.67
CA PHE A 174 8.54 -12.27 -11.59
C PHE A 174 9.52 -13.43 -11.41
N LEU A 175 10.67 -13.21 -10.75
CA LEU A 175 11.55 -14.29 -10.32
C LEU A 175 10.84 -15.33 -9.42
N LEU A 176 9.80 -14.91 -8.68
CA LEU A 176 8.90 -15.82 -7.96
C LEU A 176 8.27 -16.84 -8.90
N VAL A 177 7.77 -16.40 -10.06
CA VAL A 177 7.10 -17.24 -11.05
C VAL A 177 8.08 -18.27 -11.61
N LEU A 178 9.34 -17.90 -11.81
CA LEU A 178 10.40 -18.84 -12.20
C LEU A 178 10.61 -19.92 -11.13
N PHE A 179 10.69 -19.55 -9.84
CA PHE A 179 10.81 -20.52 -8.76
C PHE A 179 9.59 -21.44 -8.65
N LEU A 180 8.38 -20.89 -8.79
CA LEU A 180 7.14 -21.67 -8.79
C LEU A 180 7.09 -22.63 -9.98
N ALA A 181 7.47 -22.19 -11.17
CA ALA A 181 7.54 -23.02 -12.37
C ALA A 181 8.53 -24.19 -12.18
N ALA A 182 9.75 -23.88 -11.70
CA ALA A 182 10.76 -24.89 -11.41
C ALA A 182 10.26 -25.93 -10.40
N TYR A 183 9.60 -25.49 -9.32
CA TYR A 183 9.02 -26.37 -8.31
C TYR A 183 7.92 -27.29 -8.88
N LEU A 184 6.96 -26.72 -9.63
CA LEU A 184 5.84 -27.47 -10.19
C LEU A 184 6.31 -28.52 -11.23
N LEU A 185 7.26 -28.13 -12.08
CA LEU A 185 7.83 -29.03 -13.10
C LEU A 185 8.69 -30.13 -12.46
N TYR A 186 9.47 -29.80 -11.43
CA TYR A 186 10.22 -30.79 -10.67
C TYR A 186 9.31 -31.87 -10.06
N LYS A 187 8.20 -31.45 -9.44
CA LYS A 187 7.23 -32.39 -8.84
C LYS A 187 6.57 -33.29 -9.90
N LYS A 188 6.27 -32.74 -11.07
CA LYS A 188 5.69 -33.50 -12.19
C LYS A 188 6.64 -34.57 -12.71
N GLU A 189 7.92 -34.24 -12.89
CA GLU A 189 8.94 -35.19 -13.36
C GLU A 189 9.20 -36.30 -12.33
N ASN A 190 9.35 -35.95 -11.05
CA ASN A 190 9.56 -36.96 -10.00
C ASN A 190 8.38 -37.93 -9.84
N ALA A 191 7.14 -37.49 -10.11
CA ALA A 191 5.97 -38.37 -10.08
C ALA A 191 5.94 -39.35 -11.28
N LEU A 192 6.74 -39.11 -12.32
CA LEU A 192 6.87 -39.98 -13.49
C LEU A 192 8.03 -40.98 -13.35
N GLU A 193 9.03 -40.69 -12.49
CA GLU A 193 10.22 -41.54 -12.26
C GLU A 193 10.18 -42.28 -10.91
N ASP A 194 9.09 -43.00 -10.61
CA ASP A 194 8.97 -43.89 -9.42
C ASP A 194 9.90 -45.12 -9.44
N ALA A 195 10.84 -45.19 -10.39
CA ALA A 195 11.81 -46.27 -10.51
C ALA A 195 13.20 -45.74 -10.91
N PHE A 196 14.20 -46.06 -10.09
CA PHE A 196 15.65 -45.83 -10.26
C PHE A 196 16.24 -44.48 -9.81
N TYR A 197 16.71 -44.50 -8.56
CA TYR A 197 17.60 -43.53 -7.95
C TYR A 197 18.94 -43.36 -8.72
N GLN A 198 19.40 -42.11 -8.79
CA GLN A 198 20.77 -41.63 -9.07
C GLN A 198 21.23 -41.20 -10.49
N ARG A 199 20.37 -41.04 -11.49
CA ARG A 199 20.74 -40.31 -12.74
C ARG A 199 19.69 -39.25 -13.07
N LYS A 200 19.98 -37.96 -13.26
CA LYS A 200 21.20 -37.13 -13.23
C LYS A 200 20.62 -35.72 -13.09
N TYR A 201 20.89 -34.95 -12.03
CA TYR A 201 20.29 -33.61 -11.81
C TYR A 201 20.30 -32.71 -13.06
N LEU A 202 21.29 -32.89 -13.92
CA LEU A 202 21.39 -32.25 -15.24
C LEU A 202 20.19 -32.50 -16.18
N LYS A 203 19.56 -33.69 -16.15
CA LYS A 203 18.34 -33.98 -16.94
C LYS A 203 17.15 -33.16 -16.42
N ILE A 204 16.98 -33.11 -15.10
CA ILE A 204 15.94 -32.31 -14.44
C ILE A 204 16.16 -30.82 -14.73
N ILE A 205 17.39 -30.32 -14.59
CA ILE A 205 17.72 -28.94 -14.92
C ILE A 205 17.44 -28.67 -16.41
N LYS A 206 17.89 -29.54 -17.32
CA LYS A 206 17.64 -29.41 -18.76
C LYS A 206 16.14 -29.41 -19.07
N TYR A 207 15.35 -30.25 -18.39
CA TYR A 207 13.90 -30.27 -18.51
C TYR A 207 13.26 -28.97 -18.02
N ILE A 208 13.64 -28.49 -16.84
CA ILE A 208 13.13 -27.23 -16.28
C ILE A 208 13.51 -26.07 -17.21
N THR A 209 14.76 -25.92 -17.61
CA THR A 209 15.20 -24.86 -18.53
C THR A 209 14.47 -24.93 -19.87
N LYS A 210 14.29 -26.13 -20.45
CA LYS A 210 13.54 -26.33 -21.71
C LYS A 210 12.07 -25.94 -21.60
N ASN A 211 11.47 -26.05 -20.41
CA ASN A 211 10.05 -25.73 -20.20
C ASN A 211 9.82 -24.34 -19.58
N THR A 212 10.87 -23.64 -19.16
CA THR A 212 10.78 -22.30 -18.53
C THR A 212 11.40 -21.19 -19.38
N TYR A 213 11.96 -21.49 -20.55
CA TYR A 213 12.62 -20.48 -21.39
C TYR A 213 11.74 -19.26 -21.70
N PHE A 214 10.44 -19.44 -21.96
CA PHE A 214 9.52 -18.32 -22.17
C PHE A 214 9.37 -17.44 -20.93
N ILE A 215 9.31 -18.03 -19.73
CA ILE A 215 9.28 -17.30 -18.46
C ILE A 215 10.58 -16.50 -18.32
N ILE A 216 11.74 -17.11 -18.59
CA ILE A 216 13.03 -16.41 -18.52
C ILE A 216 13.10 -15.24 -19.50
N LEU A 217 12.55 -15.39 -20.71
CA LEU A 217 12.57 -14.35 -21.75
C LEU A 217 11.59 -13.20 -21.49
N LEU A 218 10.52 -13.42 -20.72
CA LEU A 218 9.41 -12.47 -20.57
C LEU A 218 9.86 -11.08 -20.06
N PRO A 219 10.68 -10.96 -18.99
CA PRO A 219 11.18 -9.66 -18.54
C PRO A 219 12.01 -8.91 -19.60
N PHE A 220 12.77 -9.64 -20.42
CA PHE A 220 13.58 -9.04 -21.49
C PHE A 220 12.72 -8.55 -22.65
N ILE A 221 11.69 -9.32 -23.02
CA ILE A 221 10.71 -8.89 -24.00
C ILE A 221 10.01 -7.62 -23.51
N TYR A 222 9.61 -7.57 -22.23
CA TYR A 222 9.04 -6.38 -21.64
C TYR A 222 10.01 -5.20 -21.64
N ALA A 223 11.28 -5.40 -21.29
CA ALA A 223 12.29 -4.34 -21.34
C ALA A 223 12.45 -3.75 -22.75
N ILE A 224 12.40 -4.59 -23.80
CA ILE A 224 12.41 -4.14 -25.20
C ILE A 224 11.17 -3.28 -25.50
N ILE A 225 9.98 -3.77 -25.13
CA ILE A 225 8.72 -3.02 -25.29
C ILE A 225 8.79 -1.69 -24.55
N GLN A 226 9.28 -1.70 -23.32
CA GLN A 226 9.40 -0.51 -22.49
C GLN A 226 10.34 0.51 -23.12
N HIS A 227 11.49 0.06 -23.63
CA HIS A 227 12.48 0.92 -24.26
C HIS A 227 11.95 1.61 -25.52
N PHE A 228 11.22 0.89 -26.37
CA PHE A 228 10.76 1.42 -27.66
C PHE A 228 9.38 2.08 -27.62
N LEU A 229 8.45 1.60 -26.77
CA LEU A 229 7.05 2.05 -26.75
C LEU A 229 6.66 2.84 -25.50
N LEU A 230 7.35 2.66 -24.37
CA LEU A 230 7.01 3.26 -23.07
C LEU A 230 8.11 4.18 -22.54
N LYS A 231 8.86 4.81 -23.45
CA LYS A 231 9.99 5.68 -23.10
C LYS A 231 9.51 6.88 -22.28
N THR A 232 10.15 7.13 -21.15
CA THR A 232 9.88 8.33 -20.35
C THR A 232 10.40 9.59 -21.06
N SER A 233 9.73 10.71 -20.84
CA SER A 233 10.07 12.02 -21.41
C SER A 233 9.72 13.16 -20.44
N GLY A 234 10.05 14.39 -20.81
CA GLY A 234 9.75 15.58 -20.02
C GLY A 234 10.31 15.53 -18.59
N MET A 235 9.47 15.76 -17.59
CA MET A 235 9.89 15.76 -16.17
C MET A 235 10.32 14.39 -15.64
N PHE A 236 10.03 13.31 -16.39
CA PHE A 236 10.41 11.93 -16.04
C PHE A 236 11.59 11.41 -16.89
N ALA A 237 12.16 12.26 -17.77
CA ALA A 237 13.28 11.87 -18.64
C ALA A 237 14.62 11.74 -17.90
N ALA A 238 14.81 12.53 -16.83
CA ALA A 238 16.06 12.59 -16.07
C ALA A 238 15.97 11.73 -14.80
N ASP A 239 16.97 10.88 -14.57
CA ASP A 239 17.39 10.24 -13.31
C ASP A 239 16.32 9.60 -12.39
N TYR A 240 15.07 9.45 -12.85
CA TYR A 240 13.98 8.94 -12.05
C TYR A 240 14.04 7.40 -11.99
N ASN A 241 14.35 6.86 -10.79
CA ASN A 241 14.55 5.43 -10.54
C ASN A 241 15.73 4.82 -11.31
N ILE A 242 16.90 5.49 -11.33
CA ILE A 242 18.14 4.85 -11.80
C ILE A 242 18.43 3.63 -10.94
N ILE A 243 18.74 2.51 -11.60
CA ILE A 243 19.20 1.30 -10.92
C ILE A 243 20.65 1.52 -10.49
N GLU A 244 20.87 1.69 -9.19
CA GLU A 244 22.21 1.79 -8.60
C GLU A 244 22.46 0.58 -7.72
N ILE A 245 23.21 -0.41 -8.24
CA ILE A 245 23.58 -1.60 -7.47
C ILE A 245 24.81 -1.25 -6.61
N LYS A 246 24.60 -1.03 -5.31
CA LYS A 246 25.68 -0.77 -4.33
C LYS A 246 25.72 -1.89 -3.30
N PHE A 247 26.85 -2.21 -2.70
CA PHE A 247 26.87 -3.23 -1.62
C PHE A 247 25.94 -2.86 -0.44
N SER A 248 25.71 -1.56 -0.22
CA SER A 248 24.72 -1.05 0.72
C SER A 248 23.28 -1.46 0.39
N THR A 249 22.94 -1.72 -0.88
CA THR A 249 21.59 -2.20 -1.25
C THR A 249 21.35 -3.61 -0.74
N LEU A 250 22.35 -4.51 -0.75
CA LEU A 250 22.22 -5.85 -0.16
C LEU A 250 21.94 -5.77 1.36
N ILE A 251 22.65 -4.89 2.07
CA ILE A 251 22.45 -4.68 3.51
C ILE A 251 21.05 -4.10 3.77
N SER A 252 20.58 -3.21 2.89
CA SER A 252 19.23 -2.65 2.95
C SER A 252 18.15 -3.72 2.79
N ASP A 253 18.27 -4.61 1.80
CA ASP A 253 17.33 -5.73 1.61
C ASP A 253 17.25 -6.61 2.86
N ILE A 254 18.40 -6.93 3.48
CA ILE A 254 18.45 -7.71 4.71
C ILE A 254 17.74 -6.97 5.85
N LYS A 255 18.00 -5.67 6.02
CA LYS A 255 17.32 -4.84 7.02
C LYS A 255 15.80 -4.88 6.82
N VAL A 256 15.33 -4.66 5.59
CA VAL A 256 13.90 -4.70 5.24
C VAL A 256 13.31 -6.06 5.57
N ILE A 257 13.98 -7.16 5.22
CA ILE A 257 13.51 -8.51 5.59
C ILE A 257 13.36 -8.61 7.12
N PHE A 258 14.37 -8.21 7.90
CA PHE A 258 14.29 -8.25 9.36
C PHE A 258 13.17 -7.38 9.94
N PHE A 259 12.99 -6.15 9.43
CA PHE A 259 11.92 -5.26 9.87
C PHE A 259 10.53 -5.81 9.54
N TYR A 260 10.37 -6.54 8.42
CA TYR A 260 9.07 -7.06 8.00
C TYR A 260 8.81 -8.50 8.49
N LEU A 261 9.83 -9.19 9.03
CA LEU A 261 9.64 -10.41 9.83
C LEU A 261 8.84 -10.12 11.11
N PHE A 262 9.01 -8.92 11.66
CA PHE A 262 8.28 -8.41 12.81
C PHE A 262 7.71 -7.03 12.46
N PRO A 263 6.57 -6.94 11.77
CA PRO A 263 6.03 -5.69 11.22
C PRO A 263 5.50 -4.76 12.33
N LEU A 264 6.33 -4.46 13.34
CA LEU A 264 6.09 -3.59 14.47
C LEU A 264 6.11 -2.12 14.03
N ASP A 265 6.91 -1.78 13.02
CA ASP A 265 7.03 -0.40 12.52
C ASP A 265 5.77 0.06 11.79
N GLY A 266 4.97 -0.87 11.27
CA GLY A 266 3.63 -0.59 10.74
C GLY A 266 2.56 -0.48 11.82
N VAL A 267 2.90 -0.74 13.10
CA VAL A 267 1.96 -0.72 14.22
C VAL A 267 2.11 0.54 15.05
N TYR A 268 1.15 1.46 14.91
CA TYR A 268 1.20 2.78 15.54
C TYR A 268 0.47 2.86 16.88
N LEU A 269 -0.25 1.80 17.25
CA LEU A 269 -0.92 1.73 18.54
C LEU A 269 0.09 1.54 19.68
N GLY A 270 -0.14 2.22 20.80
CA GLY A 270 0.70 2.05 21.98
C GLY A 270 0.70 0.59 22.47
N LYS A 271 1.89 0.07 22.84
CA LYS A 271 2.09 -1.33 23.28
C LYS A 271 1.08 -1.83 24.32
N ARG A 272 0.66 -0.96 25.24
CA ARG A 272 -0.35 -1.28 26.28
C ARG A 272 -1.73 -1.53 25.67
N LEU A 273 -2.14 -0.72 24.70
CA LEU A 273 -3.44 -0.85 24.05
C LEU A 273 -3.48 -2.10 23.16
N LEU A 274 -2.39 -2.38 22.44
CA LEU A 274 -2.22 -3.61 21.66
C LEU A 274 -2.37 -4.85 22.54
N LEU A 275 -1.68 -4.88 23.69
CA LEU A 275 -1.78 -5.98 24.63
C LEU A 275 -3.20 -6.13 25.17
N LEU A 276 -3.88 -5.04 25.48
CA LEU A 276 -5.26 -5.06 25.97
C LEU A 276 -6.23 -5.63 24.92
N VAL A 277 -6.15 -5.18 23.67
CA VAL A 277 -6.96 -5.70 22.55
C VAL A 277 -6.68 -7.19 22.35
N PHE A 278 -5.40 -7.56 22.32
CA PHE A 278 -4.98 -8.95 22.17
C PHE A 278 -5.57 -9.85 23.27
N VAL A 279 -5.40 -9.47 24.54
CA VAL A 279 -5.89 -10.24 25.69
C VAL A 279 -7.41 -10.31 25.70
N ALA A 280 -8.11 -9.20 25.43
CA ALA A 280 -9.57 -9.18 25.39
C ALA A 280 -10.11 -10.17 24.34
N VAL A 281 -9.59 -10.12 23.12
CA VAL A 281 -10.02 -11.02 22.03
C VAL A 281 -9.60 -12.46 22.32
N LEU A 282 -8.41 -12.68 22.85
CA LEU A 282 -7.96 -14.01 23.27
C LEU A 282 -8.95 -14.62 24.27
N MET A 283 -9.36 -13.87 25.31
CA MET A 283 -10.30 -14.36 26.31
C MET A 283 -11.68 -14.67 25.71
N VAL A 284 -12.19 -13.81 24.83
CA VAL A 284 -13.48 -14.02 24.15
C VAL A 284 -13.41 -15.25 23.24
N VAL A 285 -12.44 -15.31 22.33
CA VAL A 285 -12.29 -16.42 21.38
C VAL A 285 -12.02 -17.73 22.11
N TYR A 286 -11.20 -17.72 23.16
CA TYR A 286 -10.93 -18.90 23.98
C TYR A 286 -12.21 -19.46 24.61
N SER A 287 -13.11 -18.57 25.10
CA SER A 287 -14.34 -18.97 25.79
C SER A 287 -15.40 -19.55 24.84
N ILE A 288 -15.46 -19.09 23.59
CA ILE A 288 -16.47 -19.52 22.61
C ILE A 288 -16.01 -20.70 21.72
N THR A 289 -14.70 -20.94 21.59
CA THR A 289 -14.18 -22.00 20.71
C THR A 289 -14.51 -23.37 21.29
N SER A 290 -15.18 -24.24 20.56
CA SER A 290 -15.59 -25.58 21.05
C SER A 290 -14.39 -26.50 21.34
N TYR A 291 -14.60 -27.57 22.11
CA TYR A 291 -13.53 -28.52 22.52
C TYR A 291 -13.09 -29.48 21.40
N GLN A 292 -13.86 -29.62 20.33
CA GLN A 292 -13.62 -30.71 19.39
C GLN A 292 -12.50 -30.38 18.41
N VAL A 293 -11.34 -31.02 18.61
CA VAL A 293 -10.31 -31.14 17.59
C VAL A 293 -10.78 -32.17 16.57
N SER A 294 -11.30 -31.70 15.43
CA SER A 294 -11.43 -32.57 14.26
C SER A 294 -10.02 -32.83 13.73
N SER A 295 -9.52 -34.05 13.93
CA SER A 295 -8.29 -34.53 13.32
C SER A 295 -8.48 -34.63 11.81
N SER A 296 -8.30 -33.51 11.10
CA SER A 296 -8.17 -33.54 9.65
C SER A 296 -6.78 -34.09 9.31
N PRO A 297 -6.66 -35.09 8.41
CA PRO A 297 -5.38 -35.64 7.96
C PRO A 297 -4.62 -34.71 6.99
N GLU A 298 -4.97 -33.42 6.91
CA GLU A 298 -4.30 -32.47 6.02
C GLU A 298 -2.85 -32.21 6.45
N VAL A 299 -1.94 -32.23 5.47
CA VAL A 299 -0.52 -31.95 5.67
C VAL A 299 -0.34 -30.45 5.96
N GLU A 300 -0.15 -30.10 7.23
CA GLU A 300 0.21 -28.74 7.63
C GLU A 300 1.68 -28.43 7.31
N HIS A 301 1.94 -27.22 6.81
CA HIS A 301 3.32 -26.79 6.58
C HIS A 301 4.01 -26.48 7.91
N SER A 302 5.29 -26.85 8.01
CA SER A 302 6.10 -26.53 9.19
C SER A 302 6.32 -25.01 9.32
N GLY A 303 6.35 -24.50 10.55
CA GLY A 303 6.58 -23.07 10.78
C GLY A 303 7.91 -22.56 10.20
N ARG A 304 8.97 -23.40 10.25
CA ARG A 304 10.26 -23.09 9.62
C ARG A 304 10.16 -22.98 8.10
N GLY A 305 9.41 -23.88 7.45
CA GLY A 305 9.17 -23.83 6.01
C GLY A 305 8.44 -22.56 5.59
N LEU A 306 7.42 -22.15 6.36
CA LEU A 306 6.67 -20.91 6.11
C LEU A 306 7.56 -19.66 6.26
N ILE A 307 8.43 -19.60 7.27
CA ILE A 307 9.40 -18.49 7.41
C ILE A 307 10.34 -18.45 6.20
N GLY A 308 10.86 -19.61 5.76
CA GLY A 308 11.72 -19.67 4.57
C GLY A 308 11.03 -19.11 3.32
N MET A 309 9.77 -19.50 3.09
CA MET A 309 8.95 -18.94 2.00
C MET A 309 8.75 -17.43 2.16
N GLY A 310 8.45 -16.98 3.39
CA GLY A 310 8.24 -15.57 3.71
C GLY A 310 9.46 -14.70 3.45
N VAL A 311 10.66 -15.15 3.84
CA VAL A 311 11.93 -14.46 3.59
C VAL A 311 12.20 -14.30 2.09
N VAL A 312 11.97 -15.35 1.29
CA VAL A 312 12.14 -15.28 -0.17
C VAL A 312 11.16 -14.26 -0.77
N LEU A 313 9.89 -14.30 -0.37
CA LEU A 313 8.88 -13.35 -0.86
C LEU A 313 9.16 -11.91 -0.42
N LEU A 314 9.64 -11.70 0.81
CA LEU A 314 10.05 -10.38 1.30
C LEU A 314 11.24 -9.85 0.50
N GLY A 315 12.26 -10.67 0.23
CA GLY A 315 13.41 -10.27 -0.58
C GLY A 315 13.01 -9.89 -2.01
N LEU A 316 12.16 -10.69 -2.66
CA LEU A 316 11.65 -10.38 -4.00
C LEU A 316 10.74 -9.15 -4.02
N GLY A 317 9.97 -8.92 -2.96
CA GLY A 317 9.15 -7.73 -2.83
C GLY A 317 9.99 -6.48 -2.58
N ALA A 318 11.04 -6.58 -1.76
CA ALA A 318 11.92 -5.45 -1.41
C ALA A 318 12.86 -5.06 -2.56
N SER A 319 13.31 -6.03 -3.35
CA SER A 319 14.34 -5.82 -4.37
C SER A 319 13.98 -4.73 -5.37
N ALA A 320 12.70 -4.60 -5.74
CA ALA A 320 12.24 -3.56 -6.67
C ALA A 320 12.50 -2.13 -6.17
N TYR A 321 12.46 -1.91 -4.85
CA TYR A 321 12.68 -0.59 -4.25
C TYR A 321 14.16 -0.38 -3.95
N VAL A 322 14.80 -1.41 -3.41
CA VAL A 322 16.20 -1.36 -3.02
C VAL A 322 17.13 -1.21 -4.24
N MET A 323 16.79 -1.80 -5.38
CA MET A 323 17.52 -1.61 -6.65
C MET A 323 17.53 -0.15 -7.14
N VAL A 324 16.55 0.65 -6.75
CA VAL A 324 16.43 2.08 -7.13
C VAL A 324 16.77 3.02 -5.98
N GLY A 325 17.44 2.51 -4.94
CA GLY A 325 17.89 3.29 -3.78
C GLY A 325 16.77 3.75 -2.84
N LYS A 326 15.59 3.14 -2.91
CA LYS A 326 14.43 3.48 -2.07
C LYS A 326 14.19 2.35 -1.07
N GLU A 327 14.56 2.53 0.19
CA GLU A 327 14.31 1.49 1.21
C GLU A 327 12.82 1.48 1.61
N PRO A 328 12.09 0.35 1.55
CA PRO A 328 10.72 0.24 2.03
C PRO A 328 10.54 0.80 3.44
N SER A 329 9.94 1.97 3.55
CA SER A 329 9.70 2.66 4.82
C SER A 329 8.21 2.91 5.05
N TYR A 330 7.79 2.80 6.31
CA TYR A 330 6.46 3.23 6.75
C TYR A 330 6.41 4.73 7.03
N GLU A 331 7.55 5.34 7.29
CA GLU A 331 7.65 6.74 7.71
C GLU A 331 8.77 7.47 6.95
N PRO A 332 8.43 8.52 6.18
CA PRO A 332 7.06 8.91 5.82
C PRO A 332 6.43 7.90 4.84
N TRP A 333 5.11 7.70 4.93
CA TRP A 333 4.39 6.71 4.09
C TRP A 333 4.47 6.99 2.58
N THR A 334 4.88 8.22 2.21
CA THR A 334 5.13 8.68 0.84
C THR A 334 6.50 8.26 0.28
N ALA A 335 7.46 7.88 1.13
CA ALA A 335 8.84 7.58 0.72
C ALA A 335 8.93 6.37 -0.21
N THR A 336 8.23 5.28 0.12
CA THR A 336 8.13 4.10 -0.74
C THR A 336 6.69 3.84 -1.12
N ARG A 337 6.39 4.22 -2.35
CA ARG A 337 5.09 3.96 -2.95
C ARG A 337 4.86 2.45 -3.01
N PHE A 338 3.63 2.02 -2.76
CA PHE A 338 3.15 0.70 -3.18
C PHE A 338 3.95 -0.48 -2.64
N GLN A 339 4.25 -0.64 -1.35
CA GLN A 339 4.90 -1.86 -0.81
C GLN A 339 4.06 -3.14 -1.06
N VAL A 340 3.90 -3.57 -2.31
CA VAL A 340 2.70 -4.29 -2.75
C VAL A 340 2.84 -5.79 -2.63
N LEU A 341 4.08 -6.28 -2.63
CA LEU A 341 4.37 -7.69 -2.49
C LEU A 341 4.88 -8.08 -1.10
N LEU A 342 5.36 -7.10 -0.33
CA LEU A 342 5.76 -7.30 1.07
C LEU A 342 4.65 -7.94 1.95
N PRO A 343 3.35 -7.62 1.77
CA PRO A 343 2.28 -8.25 2.53
C PRO A 343 2.24 -9.77 2.45
N PHE A 344 2.53 -10.34 1.28
CA PHE A 344 2.53 -11.80 1.11
C PHE A 344 3.69 -12.42 1.90
N GLY A 345 4.91 -11.91 1.74
CA GLY A 345 6.06 -12.43 2.47
C GLY A 345 5.93 -12.30 3.99
N ALA A 346 5.44 -11.15 4.46
CA ALA A 346 5.18 -10.92 5.89
C ALA A 346 4.11 -11.88 6.44
N ALA A 347 3.07 -12.21 5.67
CA ALA A 347 2.04 -13.17 6.10
C ALA A 347 2.63 -14.57 6.33
N PHE A 348 3.45 -15.06 5.41
CA PHE A 348 4.14 -16.34 5.54
C PHE A 348 5.07 -16.38 6.77
N SER A 349 5.88 -15.35 6.95
CA SER A 349 6.78 -15.23 8.10
C SER A 349 6.02 -15.16 9.42
N THR A 350 4.95 -14.36 9.48
CA THR A 350 4.12 -14.18 10.68
C THR A 350 3.43 -15.49 11.07
N LEU A 351 2.83 -16.22 10.12
CA LEU A 351 2.22 -17.51 10.41
C LEU A 351 3.27 -18.55 10.84
N GLY A 352 4.44 -18.55 10.19
CA GLY A 352 5.53 -19.45 10.53
C GLY A 352 6.05 -19.24 11.95
N LEU A 353 6.28 -17.98 12.34
CA LEU A 353 6.65 -17.58 13.71
C LEU A 353 5.56 -17.98 14.71
N PHE A 354 4.30 -17.69 14.39
CA PHE A 354 3.15 -18.06 15.21
C PHE A 354 3.11 -19.58 15.48
N LYS A 355 3.31 -20.40 14.44
CA LYS A 355 3.37 -21.86 14.58
C LYS A 355 4.54 -22.33 15.44
N ILE A 356 5.73 -21.72 15.30
CA ILE A 356 6.90 -22.04 16.14
C ILE A 356 6.62 -21.70 17.60
N MET A 357 6.10 -20.50 17.89
CA MET A 357 5.74 -20.09 19.25
C MET A 357 4.72 -21.07 19.86
N CYS A 358 3.67 -21.42 19.12
CA CYS A 358 2.67 -22.39 19.56
C CYS A 358 3.19 -23.84 19.66
N ALA A 359 4.34 -24.15 19.07
CA ALA A 359 5.02 -25.42 19.24
C ALA A 359 5.78 -25.49 20.57
N VAL A 360 6.32 -24.36 21.03
CA VAL A 360 7.13 -24.25 22.26
C VAL A 360 6.27 -24.25 23.53
N PHE A 361 4.99 -23.87 23.48
CA PHE A 361 4.10 -23.92 24.64
C PHE A 361 3.50 -25.34 24.82
N PRO A 362 4.00 -26.17 25.76
CA PRO A 362 3.42 -27.48 26.02
C PRO A 362 2.08 -27.29 26.73
N ALA A 363 1.00 -27.65 26.07
CA ALA A 363 -0.29 -27.85 26.73
C ALA A 363 -0.46 -29.35 26.98
N MET A 364 -0.71 -29.73 28.23
CA MET A 364 -0.97 -31.12 28.62
C MET A 364 -2.22 -31.71 27.95
N ASN A 365 -3.13 -30.87 27.44
CA ASN A 365 -4.36 -31.28 26.78
C ASN A 365 -4.42 -30.72 25.33
N PRO A 366 -4.60 -31.59 24.31
CA PRO A 366 -4.62 -31.18 22.90
C PRO A 366 -5.75 -30.21 22.54
N ASP A 367 -6.92 -30.33 23.17
CA ASP A 367 -8.08 -29.45 22.92
C ASP A 367 -7.82 -28.05 23.48
N LYS A 368 -7.25 -27.97 24.70
CA LYS A 368 -6.81 -26.70 25.28
C LYS A 368 -5.76 -26.02 24.39
N ARG A 369 -4.85 -26.81 23.80
CA ARG A 369 -3.84 -26.32 22.86
C ARG A 369 -4.48 -25.71 21.62
N HIS A 370 -5.44 -26.42 21.00
CA HIS A 370 -6.12 -25.94 19.81
C HIS A 370 -6.86 -24.63 20.07
N ARG A 371 -7.63 -24.55 21.17
CA ARG A 371 -8.31 -23.31 21.58
C ARG A 371 -7.35 -22.15 21.79
N MET A 372 -6.24 -22.38 22.49
CA MET A 372 -5.24 -21.34 22.71
C MET A 372 -4.63 -20.87 21.38
N LYS A 373 -4.35 -21.78 20.44
CA LYS A 373 -3.88 -21.42 19.10
C LYS A 373 -4.91 -20.55 18.37
N VAL A 374 -6.16 -20.99 18.29
CA VAL A 374 -7.22 -20.22 17.60
C VAL A 374 -7.43 -18.86 18.26
N ALA A 375 -7.45 -18.80 19.59
CA ALA A 375 -7.61 -17.57 20.35
C ALA A 375 -6.44 -16.60 20.17
N SER A 376 -5.20 -17.08 20.26
CA SER A 376 -4.01 -16.25 20.02
C SER A 376 -3.94 -15.74 18.59
N PHE A 377 -4.31 -16.57 17.60
CA PHE A 377 -4.39 -16.12 16.22
C PHE A 377 -5.49 -15.08 16.02
N GLY A 378 -6.68 -15.30 16.60
CA GLY A 378 -7.77 -14.32 16.59
C GLY A 378 -7.37 -12.98 17.24
N GLY A 379 -6.67 -13.03 18.36
CA GLY A 379 -6.10 -11.83 19.02
C GLY A 379 -5.11 -11.09 18.13
N LEU A 380 -4.23 -11.81 17.42
CA LEU A 380 -3.29 -11.24 16.46
C LEU A 380 -4.02 -10.54 15.30
N ILE A 381 -5.02 -11.20 14.71
CA ILE A 381 -5.85 -10.62 13.64
C ILE A 381 -6.56 -9.34 14.12
N ALA A 382 -7.13 -9.36 15.33
CA ALA A 382 -7.80 -8.19 15.89
C ALA A 382 -6.85 -7.01 16.13
N VAL A 383 -5.63 -7.27 16.62
CA VAL A 383 -4.59 -6.24 16.75
C VAL A 383 -4.33 -5.55 15.41
N PHE A 384 -4.18 -6.33 14.33
CA PHE A 384 -3.94 -5.77 13.01
C PHE A 384 -5.15 -5.01 12.44
N ILE A 385 -6.37 -5.48 12.71
CA ILE A 385 -7.61 -4.74 12.37
C ILE A 385 -7.64 -3.37 13.05
N VAL A 386 -7.44 -3.33 14.37
CA VAL A 386 -7.45 -2.07 15.14
C VAL A 386 -6.31 -1.15 14.68
N ASN A 387 -5.16 -1.71 14.30
CA ASN A 387 -4.10 -0.91 13.70
C ASN A 387 -4.51 -0.26 12.37
N TRP A 388 -5.19 -0.99 11.48
CA TRP A 388 -5.73 -0.39 10.25
C TRP A 388 -6.74 0.71 10.54
N TRP A 389 -7.60 0.54 11.55
CA TRP A 389 -8.52 1.61 11.95
C TRP A 389 -7.78 2.86 12.43
N PHE A 390 -6.66 2.70 13.14
CA PHE A 390 -5.78 3.81 13.49
C PHE A 390 -5.16 4.46 12.24
N VAL A 391 -4.71 3.68 11.27
CA VAL A 391 -4.19 4.18 9.98
C VAL A 391 -5.27 5.01 9.27
N TYR A 392 -6.49 4.49 9.11
CA TYR A 392 -7.60 5.24 8.50
C TYR A 392 -7.95 6.50 9.29
N GLY A 393 -7.94 6.44 10.63
CA GLY A 393 -8.13 7.62 11.46
C GLY A 393 -7.05 8.67 11.27
N THR A 394 -5.81 8.26 10.98
CA THR A 394 -4.67 9.16 10.72
C THR A 394 -4.83 9.87 9.38
N PHE A 395 -5.27 9.15 8.34
CA PHE A 395 -5.63 9.76 7.06
C PHE A 395 -6.86 10.66 7.16
N TYR A 396 -7.86 10.27 7.96
CA TYR A 396 -9.03 11.12 8.18
C TYR A 396 -8.66 12.44 8.88
N LEU A 397 -7.72 12.39 9.82
CA LEU A 397 -7.17 13.56 10.49
C LEU A 397 -6.51 14.55 9.51
N ASP A 398 -5.72 14.02 8.58
CA ASP A 398 -5.10 14.78 7.51
C ASP A 398 -6.14 15.43 6.60
N HIS A 399 -7.19 14.68 6.24
CA HIS A 399 -8.32 15.22 5.49
C HIS A 399 -9.03 16.38 6.20
N LEU A 400 -9.24 16.29 7.52
CA LEU A 400 -9.81 17.41 8.31
C LEU A 400 -8.87 18.63 8.32
N TRP A 401 -7.56 18.40 8.39
CA TRP A 401 -6.56 19.48 8.28
C TRP A 401 -6.64 20.18 6.92
N GLN A 402 -6.74 19.42 5.83
CA GLN A 402 -6.91 19.95 4.48
C GLN A 402 -8.18 20.79 4.34
N GLU A 403 -9.32 20.29 4.86
CA GLU A 403 -10.58 21.05 4.86
C GLU A 403 -10.43 22.37 5.63
N ALA A 404 -9.80 22.32 6.81
CA ALA A 404 -9.58 23.49 7.66
C ALA A 404 -8.67 24.52 6.99
N PHE A 405 -7.61 24.05 6.32
CA PHE A 405 -6.67 24.92 5.61
C PHE A 405 -7.34 25.58 4.40
N ALA A 406 -8.08 24.81 3.59
CA ALA A 406 -8.82 25.34 2.46
C ALA A 406 -9.89 26.36 2.89
N ASP A 407 -10.62 26.09 3.97
CA ASP A 407 -11.58 27.04 4.56
C ASP A 407 -10.88 28.30 5.08
N THR A 408 -9.68 28.16 5.65
CA THR A 408 -8.90 29.33 6.08
C THR A 408 -8.46 30.20 4.90
N ILE A 409 -8.01 29.60 3.78
CA ILE A 409 -7.68 30.33 2.56
C ILE A 409 -8.91 31.12 2.07
N ARG A 410 -10.10 30.49 2.02
CA ARG A 410 -11.35 31.15 1.60
C ARG A 410 -11.72 32.37 2.43
N ASN A 411 -11.33 32.39 3.71
CA ASN A 411 -11.70 33.43 4.66
C ASN A 411 -10.56 34.42 4.98
N THR A 412 -9.37 34.25 4.40
CA THR A 412 -8.19 35.08 4.68
C THR A 412 -7.71 35.77 3.41
N PRO A 413 -8.09 37.03 3.14
CA PRO A 413 -7.74 37.72 1.89
C PRO A 413 -6.25 37.74 1.59
N ALA A 414 -5.40 37.83 2.61
CA ALA A 414 -3.95 37.83 2.45
C ALA A 414 -3.39 36.51 1.90
N LEU A 415 -4.02 35.36 2.18
CA LEU A 415 -3.65 34.06 1.59
C LEU A 415 -4.17 33.90 0.16
N GLN A 416 -5.15 34.70 -0.27
CA GLN A 416 -5.74 34.65 -1.62
C GLN A 416 -5.02 35.53 -2.64
N SER A 417 -4.26 36.52 -2.16
CA SER A 417 -3.69 37.55 -3.05
C SER A 417 -2.18 37.65 -2.95
N ARG A 418 -1.53 36.80 -2.14
CA ARG A 418 -0.10 36.84 -1.90
C ARG A 418 0.50 35.44 -1.82
N ASN A 419 1.66 35.32 -2.41
CA ASN A 419 2.59 34.24 -2.14
C ASN A 419 2.78 34.08 -0.62
N SER A 420 2.86 32.84 -0.17
CA SER A 420 2.85 32.52 1.27
C SER A 420 3.80 31.38 1.58
N VAL A 421 4.40 31.43 2.77
CA VAL A 421 5.21 30.33 3.32
C VAL A 421 4.48 29.81 4.55
N ILE A 422 4.28 28.50 4.62
CA ILE A 422 3.57 27.83 5.70
C ILE A 422 4.57 27.02 6.53
N LEU A 423 4.65 27.33 7.81
CA LEU A 423 5.26 26.47 8.83
C LEU A 423 4.14 25.73 9.58
N ASP A 424 3.93 24.46 9.24
CA ASP A 424 2.92 23.64 9.90
C ASP A 424 3.46 23.00 11.19
N ARG A 425 2.84 23.33 12.31
CA ARG A 425 3.08 22.77 13.65
C ARG A 425 1.81 22.15 14.24
N SER A 426 0.79 21.90 13.43
CA SER A 426 -0.49 21.34 13.86
C SER A 426 -0.39 19.88 14.30
N GLY A 427 0.50 19.11 13.67
CA GLY A 427 0.63 17.66 13.86
C GLY A 427 -0.61 16.86 13.44
N LEU A 428 -1.42 17.42 12.53
CA LEU A 428 -2.65 16.80 12.03
C LEU A 428 -2.47 16.06 10.70
N GLN A 429 -1.35 16.26 10.01
CA GLN A 429 -1.01 15.55 8.77
C GLN A 429 -0.76 14.05 9.00
N ALA A 430 -1.04 13.23 7.99
CA ALA A 430 -0.96 11.78 8.12
C ALA A 430 0.50 11.33 8.30
N PHE A 431 0.79 10.64 9.41
CA PHE A 431 2.14 10.17 9.78
C PHE A 431 3.20 11.27 9.67
N ASP A 432 2.84 12.47 10.11
CA ASP A 432 3.72 13.66 10.13
C ASP A 432 4.35 13.97 8.75
N THR A 433 3.66 13.57 7.68
CA THR A 433 4.08 13.84 6.30
C THR A 433 3.88 15.32 6.01
N THR A 434 4.97 16.01 5.68
CA THR A 434 4.90 17.41 5.28
C THR A 434 4.13 17.55 3.97
N ALA A 435 3.11 18.41 3.95
CA ALA A 435 2.40 18.75 2.71
C ALA A 435 3.37 19.27 1.65
N GLY A 436 3.25 18.68 0.46
CA GLY A 436 4.06 19.01 -0.70
C GLY A 436 3.54 20.22 -1.46
N LEU A 437 4.34 20.69 -2.42
CA LEU A 437 3.98 21.81 -3.30
C LEU A 437 2.66 21.57 -4.05
N GLY A 438 2.50 20.38 -4.65
CA GLY A 438 1.30 20.04 -5.41
C GLY A 438 0.04 20.00 -4.54
N GLU A 439 0.19 19.61 -3.28
CA GLU A 439 -0.90 19.58 -2.30
C GLU A 439 -1.35 20.99 -1.91
N TYR A 440 -0.42 21.89 -1.57
CA TYR A 440 -0.78 23.28 -1.29
C TYR A 440 -1.38 24.00 -2.49
N ALA A 441 -0.86 23.75 -3.70
CA ALA A 441 -1.42 24.29 -4.93
C ALA A 441 -2.86 23.79 -5.17
N GLY A 442 -3.10 22.49 -5.01
CA GLY A 442 -4.42 21.89 -5.14
C GLY A 442 -5.41 22.41 -4.08
N LEU A 443 -4.97 22.57 -2.83
CA LEU A 443 -5.78 23.16 -1.76
C LEU A 443 -6.15 24.60 -2.07
N TYR A 444 -5.20 25.41 -2.55
CA TYR A 444 -5.44 26.79 -2.95
C TYR A 444 -6.45 26.90 -4.10
N GLU A 445 -6.28 26.09 -5.14
CA GLU A 445 -7.21 26.04 -6.27
C GLU A 445 -8.61 25.61 -5.81
N SER A 446 -8.71 24.60 -4.95
CA SER A 446 -10.00 24.14 -4.39
C SER A 446 -10.68 25.19 -3.50
N ALA A 447 -9.89 26.08 -2.89
CA ALA A 447 -10.38 27.16 -2.05
C ALA A 447 -10.86 28.36 -2.87
N THR A 448 -10.10 28.76 -3.89
CA THR A 448 -10.27 30.06 -4.58
C THR A 448 -10.80 29.94 -6.01
N GLY A 449 -10.68 28.77 -6.63
CA GLY A 449 -10.88 28.57 -8.07
C GLY A 449 -9.76 29.15 -8.94
N LYS A 450 -8.64 29.60 -8.34
CA LYS A 450 -7.53 30.27 -9.02
C LYS A 450 -6.23 29.48 -8.90
N ARG A 451 -5.29 29.77 -9.81
CA ARG A 451 -3.92 29.22 -9.84
C ARG A 451 -2.88 30.34 -9.91
N ASP A 452 -3.04 31.36 -9.08
CA ASP A 452 -2.28 32.63 -9.13
C ASP A 452 -1.40 32.88 -7.90
N THR A 453 -1.40 31.97 -6.92
CA THR A 453 -0.64 32.11 -5.68
C THR A 453 0.25 30.89 -5.44
N LEU A 454 1.52 31.16 -5.07
CA LEU A 454 2.45 30.13 -4.61
C LEU A 454 2.40 29.99 -3.09
N ILE A 455 2.08 28.80 -2.60
CA ILE A 455 2.17 28.44 -1.18
C ILE A 455 3.26 27.38 -1.02
N LEU A 456 4.27 27.67 -0.19
CA LEU A 456 5.40 26.78 0.07
C LEU A 456 5.44 26.28 1.50
N ASN A 457 5.85 25.03 1.69
CA ASN A 457 6.29 24.55 2.99
C ASN A 457 7.61 25.24 3.38
N TYR A 458 7.71 25.70 4.64
CA TYR A 458 8.92 26.35 5.17
C TYR A 458 10.18 25.49 5.05
N ASP A 459 10.10 24.20 5.38
CA ASP A 459 11.25 23.28 5.31
C ASP A 459 11.69 23.05 3.86
N SER A 460 10.73 22.96 2.93
CA SER A 460 11.04 22.90 1.49
C SER A 460 11.76 24.18 1.04
N MET A 461 11.26 25.36 1.43
CA MET A 461 11.91 26.63 1.11
C MET A 461 13.36 26.66 1.61
N ILE A 462 13.62 26.23 2.86
CA ILE A 462 14.99 26.17 3.41
C ILE A 462 15.87 25.17 2.65
N ALA A 463 15.37 23.97 2.37
CA ALA A 463 16.13 22.90 1.72
C ALA A 463 16.67 23.31 0.34
N TYR A 464 16.04 24.27 -0.32
CA TYR A 464 16.47 24.79 -1.63
C TYR A 464 17.18 26.15 -1.55
N GLY A 465 17.71 26.54 -0.39
CA GLY A 465 18.49 27.78 -0.26
C GLY A 465 17.62 29.03 -0.17
N GLY A 466 16.38 28.90 0.31
CA GLY A 466 15.42 30.01 0.45
C GLY A 466 14.49 30.16 -0.75
N TRP A 467 13.64 31.20 -0.70
CA TRP A 467 12.64 31.50 -1.73
C TRP A 467 13.25 31.60 -3.14
N SER A 468 14.34 32.36 -3.30
CA SER A 468 15.02 32.55 -4.58
C SER A 468 15.65 31.26 -5.12
N GLY A 469 16.27 30.47 -4.25
CA GLY A 469 16.85 29.18 -4.61
C GLY A 469 15.78 28.15 -5.04
N PHE A 470 14.63 28.13 -4.36
CA PHE A 470 13.48 27.34 -4.78
C PHE A 470 12.96 27.78 -6.16
N VAL A 471 12.67 29.07 -6.33
CA VAL A 471 12.11 29.63 -7.58
C VAL A 471 13.05 29.41 -8.76
N SER A 472 14.34 29.67 -8.60
CA SER A 472 15.33 29.47 -9.67
C SER A 472 15.42 28.01 -10.12
N LYS A 473 15.23 27.06 -9.20
CA LYS A 473 15.29 25.61 -9.48
C LYS A 473 14.00 25.07 -10.07
N PHE A 474 12.85 25.53 -9.57
CA PHE A 474 11.55 24.96 -9.90
C PHE A 474 10.67 25.82 -10.80
N GLY A 475 10.98 27.10 -11.02
CA GLY A 475 10.15 28.03 -11.79
C GLY A 475 9.69 27.49 -13.15
N ARG A 476 10.56 26.72 -13.83
CA ARG A 476 10.26 26.07 -15.11
C ARG A 476 9.29 24.88 -15.04
N PHE A 477 9.13 24.27 -13.86
CA PHE A 477 8.27 23.10 -13.62
C PHE A 477 6.87 23.47 -13.10
N LEU A 478 6.69 24.70 -12.63
CA LEU A 478 5.46 25.14 -11.95
C LEU A 478 4.31 25.51 -12.91
N GLY A 479 4.60 25.70 -14.20
CA GLY A 479 3.65 26.17 -15.21
C GLY A 479 2.41 25.30 -15.38
N ALA A 480 2.61 23.98 -15.41
CA ALA A 480 1.50 23.04 -15.63
C ALA A 480 0.65 22.77 -14.38
N TRP A 481 1.18 22.99 -13.17
CA TRP A 481 0.54 22.57 -11.92
C TRP A 481 0.03 23.74 -11.07
N ALA A 482 0.57 24.94 -11.25
CA ALA A 482 0.18 26.09 -10.43
C ALA A 482 0.27 27.45 -11.16
N LYS A 483 0.51 27.49 -12.50
CA LYS A 483 0.72 28.75 -13.27
C LYS A 483 1.57 29.79 -12.53
N VAL A 484 2.58 29.32 -11.79
CA VAL A 484 3.43 30.18 -10.95
C VAL A 484 4.29 31.11 -11.81
N GLU A 485 4.33 30.90 -13.12
CA GLU A 485 4.82 31.85 -14.12
C GLU A 485 4.24 33.25 -13.95
N ASP A 486 2.99 33.34 -13.47
CA ASP A 486 2.27 34.60 -13.23
C ASP A 486 2.43 35.12 -11.78
N ALA A 487 2.98 34.32 -10.87
CA ALA A 487 3.18 34.73 -9.48
C ALA A 487 4.37 35.68 -9.40
N ALA A 488 4.19 36.86 -8.77
CA ALA A 488 5.27 37.83 -8.61
C ALA A 488 6.46 37.20 -7.85
N PHE A 489 7.50 36.82 -8.58
CA PHE A 489 8.66 36.09 -8.08
C PHE A 489 9.49 36.90 -7.07
N ASP A 490 9.33 38.22 -7.12
CA ASP A 490 10.21 39.20 -6.49
C ASP A 490 9.79 39.57 -5.06
N VAL A 491 8.64 39.08 -4.58
CA VAL A 491 8.14 39.39 -3.23
C VAL A 491 8.11 38.11 -2.38
N PRO A 492 8.95 38.00 -1.34
CA PRO A 492 8.93 36.85 -0.45
C PRO A 492 7.55 36.74 0.19
N GLY A 493 6.98 35.53 0.13
CA GLY A 493 5.67 35.28 0.70
C GLY A 493 5.63 35.54 2.20
N CYS A 494 4.51 36.02 2.71
CA CYS A 494 4.37 36.20 4.15
C CYS A 494 4.42 34.82 4.85
N LEU A 495 5.14 34.73 5.96
CA LEU A 495 5.18 33.52 6.76
C LEU A 495 3.90 33.43 7.59
N TYR A 496 3.27 32.26 7.57
CA TYR A 496 2.22 31.86 8.48
C TYR A 496 2.67 30.63 9.25
N ILE A 497 2.42 30.63 10.55
CA ILE A 497 2.63 29.47 11.41
C ILE A 497 1.27 28.88 11.71
N ILE A 498 1.07 27.62 11.35
CA ILE A 498 -0.17 26.90 11.65
C ILE A 498 0.08 26.07 12.89
N HIS A 499 -0.80 26.19 13.87
CA HIS A 499 -0.81 25.30 15.03
C HIS A 499 -2.23 24.82 15.30
N ARG A 500 -2.35 23.75 16.07
CA ARG A 500 -3.67 23.28 16.53
C ARG A 500 -4.25 24.30 17.52
N GLY A 501 -5.54 24.61 17.40
CA GLY A 501 -6.16 25.72 18.15
C GLY A 501 -6.18 25.61 19.67
N ARG A 502 -5.99 24.41 20.24
CA ARG A 502 -5.73 24.22 21.67
C ARG A 502 -4.38 23.53 21.88
N ALA A 503 -3.39 24.32 22.34
CA ALA A 503 -2.12 23.80 22.82
C ALA A 503 -2.37 22.77 23.95
N GLY A 504 -1.71 21.61 23.88
CA GLY A 504 -1.79 20.56 24.91
C GLY A 504 -2.91 19.52 24.79
N GLN A 505 -3.91 19.67 23.91
CA GLN A 505 -4.90 18.60 23.68
C GLN A 505 -4.31 17.41 22.90
N ASN A 506 -4.78 16.19 23.14
CA ASN A 506 -4.41 15.04 22.30
C ASN A 506 -5.02 15.21 20.90
N LYS A 507 -4.24 15.01 19.83
CA LYS A 507 -4.73 15.12 18.44
C LYS A 507 -5.92 14.22 18.15
N TRP A 508 -6.00 13.04 18.79
CA TRP A 508 -7.11 12.11 18.64
C TRP A 508 -8.39 12.57 19.32
N SER A 509 -8.29 13.16 20.52
CA SER A 509 -9.44 13.75 21.20
C SER A 509 -9.99 14.94 20.41
N TYR A 510 -9.09 15.71 19.80
CA TYR A 510 -9.46 16.81 18.90
C TYR A 510 -10.18 16.30 17.64
N ALA A 511 -9.63 15.29 16.97
CA ALA A 511 -10.23 14.63 15.82
C ALA A 511 -11.63 14.11 16.10
N ALA A 512 -11.78 13.40 17.23
CA ALA A 512 -13.04 12.79 17.63
C ALA A 512 -14.11 13.85 17.88
N ASN A 513 -13.76 14.95 18.56
CA ASN A 513 -14.68 16.06 18.77
C ASN A 513 -15.08 16.71 17.44
N ALA A 514 -14.11 16.97 16.55
CA ALA A 514 -14.38 17.53 15.21
C ALA A 514 -15.33 16.63 14.41
N PHE A 515 -15.08 15.32 14.40
CA PHE A 515 -15.91 14.33 13.74
C PHE A 515 -17.32 14.26 14.32
N ILE A 516 -17.45 14.20 15.65
CA ILE A 516 -18.75 14.19 16.33
C ILE A 516 -19.53 15.45 15.97
N VAL A 517 -18.92 16.63 16.06
CA VAL A 517 -19.58 17.90 15.71
C VAL A 517 -19.98 17.92 14.23
N LYS A 518 -19.10 17.50 13.31
CA LYS A 518 -19.38 17.43 11.87
C LYS A 518 -20.61 16.55 11.55
N ILE A 519 -20.79 15.46 12.28
CA ILE A 519 -21.94 14.55 12.08
C ILE A 519 -23.19 15.01 12.81
N THR A 520 -23.08 15.44 14.06
CA THR A 520 -24.24 15.70 14.93
C THR A 520 -24.79 17.12 14.80
N TYR A 521 -23.92 18.08 14.50
CA TYR A 521 -24.24 19.50 14.37
C TYR A 521 -23.47 20.10 13.18
N PRO A 522 -23.73 19.64 11.94
CA PRO A 522 -23.01 20.09 10.75
C PRO A 522 -23.04 21.60 10.57
N GLU A 523 -24.13 22.26 10.99
CA GLU A 523 -24.29 23.71 10.98
C GLU A 523 -23.35 24.47 11.94
N ARG A 524 -22.81 23.78 12.95
CA ARG A 524 -21.85 24.32 13.92
C ARG A 524 -20.41 23.97 13.57
N TYR A 525 -20.20 23.09 12.59
CA TYR A 525 -18.87 22.68 12.18
C TYR A 525 -18.26 23.75 11.25
N MET A 526 -17.32 24.51 11.78
CA MET A 526 -16.43 25.35 10.97
C MET A 526 -15.05 24.71 10.92
N ALA A 527 -14.67 24.20 9.75
CA ALA A 527 -13.41 23.48 9.58
C ALA A 527 -12.21 24.35 9.99
N ARG A 528 -12.23 25.66 9.68
CA ARG A 528 -11.16 26.59 10.08
C ARG A 528 -10.86 26.62 11.58
N ASP A 529 -11.83 26.35 12.44
CA ASP A 529 -11.63 26.34 13.90
C ASP A 529 -10.70 25.19 14.34
N LEU A 530 -10.42 24.25 13.42
CA LEU A 530 -9.44 23.19 13.65
C LEU A 530 -8.00 23.71 13.69
N LEU A 531 -7.74 24.83 13.03
CA LEU A 531 -6.41 25.42 12.91
C LEU A 531 -6.38 26.81 13.52
N SER A 532 -5.21 27.22 13.96
CA SER A 532 -4.94 28.59 14.38
C SER A 532 -3.67 29.05 13.69
N PHE A 533 -3.67 30.32 13.34
CA PHE A 533 -2.68 30.91 12.45
C PHE A 533 -2.03 32.11 13.14
N ASP A 534 -0.72 32.04 13.30
CA ASP A 534 0.09 33.20 13.65
C ASP A 534 0.66 33.81 12.37
N GLY A 535 0.51 35.13 12.20
CA GLY A 535 0.94 35.88 11.01
C GLY A 535 -0.14 36.83 10.47
N PRO A 536 0.04 37.42 9.27
CA PRO A 536 1.18 37.24 8.39
C PRO A 536 2.45 37.92 8.92
N PHE A 537 3.57 37.19 8.98
CA PHE A 537 4.89 37.78 9.19
C PHE A 537 5.52 38.10 7.82
N CYS A 538 5.21 39.27 7.28
CA CYS A 538 5.74 39.72 6.00
C CYS A 538 7.07 40.47 6.19
N GLN A 539 8.04 40.24 5.31
CA GLN A 539 9.18 41.16 5.20
C GLN A 539 8.68 42.50 4.63
N SER A 540 9.07 43.62 5.23
CA SER A 540 8.80 44.93 4.61
C SER A 540 9.58 45.01 3.31
N THR A 541 8.97 45.53 2.25
CA THR A 541 9.70 45.97 1.05
C THR A 541 10.80 46.92 1.50
N ARG A 542 12.06 46.54 1.28
CA ARG A 542 13.21 47.42 1.52
C ARG A 542 13.28 48.51 0.47
#